data_AF-A0A1Q9AG62-F1
#
_entry.id   AF-A0A1Q9AG62-F1
#
_cell.length_a   1.000
_cell.length_b   1.000
_cell.length_c   1.000
_cell.angle_alpha   90.00
_cell.angle_beta   90.00
_cell.angle_gamma   90.00
#
_symmetry.space_group_name_H-M   'P 1'
#
loop_
_entity.id
_entity.type
_entity.pdbx_description
1 polymer ?
#
loop_
_entity_poly.entity_id
_entity_poly.type
_entity_poly.pdbx_seq_one_letter_code
_entity_poly.pdbx_strand_id
1 'polypeptide(L)'
;MTSAPSAEERSLETPAEAMAAIGAAWPLIVADCRKVLGGELHYQAMIYHCLRLTGVPIAQLGMNVKQWIANPVSPLFQKADLRKHEAFRGGFEPIPDLVLFSRQVGADWRRRSHDSTLLTMRAAIEVKASERKGLCLGSGEIIADIEKLAAHRDEVSARGGAMIPVMMVIDTAPIDSERMRHTAIKGCRERARELGVVWFYLSPDVEQSPTIENAAASSIIVPAARHGRGG
;
A
#
# COMPACT_ATOMS: atom_id res chain seq x y z
N MET A 1 -19.10 23.05 23.62
CA MET A 1 -18.37 22.04 22.80
C MET A 1 -18.77 22.27 21.36
N THR A 2 -17.95 22.99 20.60
CA THR A 2 -18.14 23.18 19.15
C THR A 2 -17.82 21.86 18.46
N SER A 3 -18.81 21.24 17.83
CA SER A 3 -18.59 20.08 16.97
C SER A 3 -17.62 20.50 15.86
N ALA A 4 -16.48 19.82 15.76
CA ALA A 4 -15.62 19.96 14.60
C ALA A 4 -16.48 19.72 13.34
N PRO A 5 -16.31 20.53 12.27
CA PRO A 5 -17.05 20.30 11.04
C PRO A 5 -16.82 18.84 10.61
N SER A 6 -17.92 18.10 10.43
CA SER A 6 -17.83 16.73 9.94
C SER A 6 -17.15 16.78 8.58
N ALA A 7 -15.93 16.25 8.49
CA ALA A 7 -15.31 16.02 7.20
C ALA A 7 -16.31 15.25 6.34
N GLU A 8 -16.71 15.79 5.19
CA GLU A 8 -17.57 15.07 4.25
C GLU A 8 -16.96 13.70 3.99
N GLU A 9 -17.77 12.65 4.17
CA GLU A 9 -17.29 11.29 3.96
C GLU A 9 -16.81 11.11 2.53
N ARG A 10 -15.55 10.71 2.38
CA ARG A 10 -14.97 10.48 1.05
C ARG A 10 -15.47 9.15 0.49
N SER A 11 -15.91 9.17 -0.76
CA SER A 11 -16.09 7.97 -1.57
C SER A 11 -14.72 7.35 -1.89
N LEU A 12 -14.65 6.01 -1.91
CA LEU A 12 -13.46 5.25 -2.34
C LEU A 12 -13.88 4.15 -3.32
N GLU A 13 -14.75 4.46 -4.27
CA GLU A 13 -15.26 3.47 -5.22
C GLU A 13 -14.23 3.12 -6.30
N THR A 14 -13.23 3.96 -6.50
CA THR A 14 -12.18 3.82 -7.50
C THR A 14 -10.77 3.95 -6.91
N PRO A 15 -9.74 3.36 -7.56
CA PRO A 15 -8.36 3.57 -7.12
C PRO A 15 -7.92 5.04 -7.12
N ALA A 16 -8.42 5.84 -8.07
CA ALA A 16 -8.13 7.28 -8.14
C ALA A 16 -8.62 8.05 -6.91
N GLU A 17 -9.83 7.75 -6.42
CA GLU A 17 -10.35 8.32 -5.17
C GLU A 17 -9.52 7.89 -3.95
N ALA A 18 -9.06 6.62 -3.92
CA ALA A 18 -8.15 6.14 -2.88
C ALA A 18 -6.82 6.92 -2.87
N MET A 19 -6.25 7.18 -4.05
CA MET A 19 -5.06 8.02 -4.14
C MET A 19 -5.31 9.47 -3.74
N ALA A 20 -6.45 10.04 -4.09
CA ALA A 20 -6.82 11.39 -3.66
C ALA A 20 -6.98 11.47 -2.13
N ALA A 21 -7.48 10.41 -1.48
CA ALA A 21 -7.57 10.32 -0.02
C ALA A 21 -6.18 10.21 0.64
N ILE A 22 -5.29 9.38 0.09
CA ILE A 22 -3.89 9.27 0.55
C ILE A 22 -3.17 10.61 0.40
N GLY A 23 -3.29 11.27 -0.76
CA GLY A 23 -2.70 12.58 -1.01
C GLY A 23 -3.22 13.66 -0.05
N ALA A 24 -4.51 13.63 0.30
CA ALA A 24 -5.07 14.55 1.28
C ALA A 24 -4.59 14.28 2.72
N ALA A 25 -4.34 13.01 3.08
CA ALA A 25 -3.81 12.63 4.40
C ALA A 25 -2.30 12.92 4.53
N TRP A 26 -1.55 12.93 3.43
CA TRP A 26 -0.10 13.04 3.44
C TRP A 26 0.45 14.23 4.24
N PRO A 27 -0.06 15.48 4.14
CA PRO A 27 0.42 16.58 4.96
C PRO A 27 0.27 16.35 6.48
N LEU A 28 -0.79 15.67 6.92
CA LEU A 28 -0.98 15.31 8.33
C LEU A 28 -0.02 14.21 8.76
N ILE A 29 0.18 13.19 7.92
CA ILE A 29 1.15 12.13 8.14
C ILE A 29 2.55 12.73 8.33
N VAL A 30 2.95 13.63 7.43
CA VAL A 30 4.23 14.35 7.50
C VAL A 30 4.35 15.13 8.81
N ALA A 31 3.32 15.92 9.15
CA ALA A 31 3.33 16.78 10.33
C ALA A 31 3.43 15.96 11.63
N ASP A 32 2.72 14.85 11.74
CA ASP A 32 2.67 14.07 12.97
C ASP A 32 3.83 13.09 13.08
N CYS A 33 4.21 12.39 12.00
CA CYS A 33 5.33 11.44 12.03
C CYS A 33 6.67 12.12 12.30
N ARG A 34 6.84 13.42 11.98
CA ARG A 34 8.03 14.21 12.35
C ARG A 34 8.11 14.55 13.84
N LYS A 35 7.00 14.51 14.58
CA LYS A 35 6.95 14.89 16.01
C LYS A 35 7.29 13.74 16.95
N VAL A 36 7.33 12.52 16.45
CA VAL A 36 7.50 11.31 17.26
C VAL A 36 8.51 10.36 16.61
N LEU A 37 9.27 9.67 17.44
CA LEU A 37 10.16 8.58 17.01
C LEU A 37 9.44 7.26 17.29
N GLY A 38 8.79 6.73 16.26
CA GLY A 38 8.01 5.51 16.32
C GLY A 38 8.70 4.35 15.60
N GLY A 39 8.27 3.13 15.94
CA GLY A 39 8.52 1.97 15.09
C GLY A 39 7.51 1.86 13.95
N GLU A 40 7.71 0.89 13.07
CA GLU A 40 6.85 0.63 11.90
C GLU A 40 5.37 0.55 12.29
N LEU A 41 5.00 -0.27 13.28
CA LEU A 41 3.62 -0.41 13.75
C LEU A 41 3.02 0.88 14.31
N HIS A 42 3.84 1.73 14.93
CA HIS A 42 3.38 3.03 15.42
C HIS A 42 3.00 3.93 14.25
N TYR A 43 3.86 4.00 13.23
CA TYR A 43 3.59 4.78 12.03
C TYR A 43 2.43 4.24 11.21
N GLN A 44 2.22 2.92 11.14
CA GLN A 44 1.01 2.33 10.55
C GLN A 44 -0.26 2.89 11.23
N ALA A 45 -0.30 2.90 12.56
CA ALA A 45 -1.43 3.42 13.33
C ALA A 45 -1.63 4.93 13.12
N MET A 46 -0.54 5.71 13.02
CA MET A 46 -0.62 7.14 12.72
C MET A 46 -1.16 7.42 11.32
N ILE A 47 -0.70 6.66 10.31
CA ILE A 47 -1.19 6.77 8.94
C ILE A 47 -2.67 6.40 8.88
N TYR A 48 -3.08 5.32 9.56
CA TYR A 48 -4.49 4.94 9.71
C TYR A 48 -5.31 6.09 10.29
N HIS A 49 -4.82 6.72 11.37
CA HIS A 49 -5.48 7.84 12.02
C HIS A 49 -5.60 9.06 11.09
N CYS A 50 -4.53 9.42 10.38
CA CYS A 50 -4.52 10.54 9.44
C CYS A 50 -5.53 10.33 8.30
N LEU A 51 -5.62 9.11 7.76
CA LEU A 51 -6.63 8.76 6.75
C LEU A 51 -8.05 8.92 7.28
N ARG A 52 -8.30 8.55 8.55
CA ARG A 52 -9.60 8.77 9.20
C ARG A 52 -9.93 10.25 9.36
N LEU A 53 -8.96 11.07 9.77
CA LEU A 53 -9.14 12.51 9.94
C LEU A 53 -9.47 13.23 8.62
N THR A 54 -9.00 12.71 7.48
CA THR A 54 -9.27 13.28 6.15
C THR A 54 -10.52 12.72 5.49
N GLY A 55 -11.32 11.92 6.21
CA GLY A 55 -12.66 11.51 5.79
C GLY A 55 -12.75 10.12 5.16
N VAL A 56 -11.70 9.28 5.21
CA VAL A 56 -11.79 7.87 4.80
C VAL A 56 -12.67 7.10 5.77
N PRO A 57 -13.81 6.48 5.37
CA PRO A 57 -14.70 5.76 6.30
C PRO A 57 -14.04 4.54 6.96
N ILE A 58 -14.36 4.28 8.23
CA ILE A 58 -13.79 3.14 8.99
C ILE A 58 -14.15 1.78 8.36
N ALA A 59 -15.34 1.69 7.77
CA ALA A 59 -15.81 0.49 7.07
C ALA A 59 -14.97 0.16 5.82
N GLN A 60 -14.19 1.13 5.33
CA GLN A 60 -13.40 1.07 4.10
C GLN A 60 -11.88 1.13 4.36
N LEU A 61 -11.44 1.11 5.63
CA LEU A 61 -10.03 1.21 6.00
C LEU A 61 -9.62 0.05 6.90
N GLY A 62 -8.84 -0.86 6.33
CA GLY A 62 -8.24 -1.98 7.04
C GLY A 62 -6.78 -1.72 7.40
N MET A 63 -6.33 -2.33 8.49
CA MET A 63 -4.93 -2.38 8.90
C MET A 63 -4.54 -3.84 9.13
N ASN A 64 -3.43 -4.29 8.56
CA ASN A 64 -2.95 -5.67 8.68
C ASN A 64 -4.00 -6.72 8.26
N VAL A 65 -4.74 -6.44 7.18
CA VAL A 65 -5.81 -7.34 6.70
C VAL A 65 -5.20 -8.51 5.92
N LYS A 66 -5.46 -9.72 6.40
CA LYS A 66 -5.03 -10.96 5.74
C LYS A 66 -5.85 -11.23 4.49
N GLN A 67 -5.19 -11.30 3.33
CA GLN A 67 -5.83 -11.55 2.05
C GLN A 67 -5.48 -12.95 1.57
N TRP A 68 -6.39 -13.91 1.62
CA TRP A 68 -6.10 -15.24 1.05
C TRP A 68 -6.25 -15.22 -0.47
N ILE A 69 -5.19 -15.61 -1.18
CA ILE A 69 -5.16 -15.70 -2.64
C ILE A 69 -4.94 -17.16 -3.03
N ALA A 70 -6.02 -17.84 -3.41
CA ALA A 70 -5.93 -19.20 -3.96
C ALA A 70 -5.34 -19.17 -5.37
N ASN A 71 -4.49 -20.15 -5.70
CA ASN A 71 -3.88 -20.34 -7.03
C ASN A 71 -3.22 -19.04 -7.55
N PRO A 72 -2.15 -18.54 -6.92
CA PRO A 72 -1.51 -17.28 -7.32
C PRO A 72 -1.02 -17.35 -8.77
N VAL A 73 -1.17 -16.23 -9.49
CA VAL A 73 -0.71 -16.10 -10.88
C VAL A 73 0.60 -15.35 -11.01
N SER A 74 0.95 -14.54 -10.03
CA SER A 74 2.20 -13.78 -10.02
C SER A 74 3.38 -14.72 -9.73
N PRO A 75 4.51 -14.60 -10.47
CA PRO A 75 5.67 -15.46 -10.25
C PRO A 75 6.22 -15.40 -8.81
N LEU A 76 6.15 -14.21 -8.18
CA LEU A 76 6.60 -14.02 -6.81
C LEU A 76 5.77 -14.85 -5.83
N PHE A 77 4.43 -14.80 -5.93
CA PHE A 77 3.56 -15.54 -5.02
C PHE A 77 3.52 -17.03 -5.34
N GLN A 78 3.64 -17.44 -6.61
CA GLN A 78 3.84 -18.84 -6.98
C GLN A 78 5.12 -19.41 -6.34
N LYS A 79 6.24 -18.69 -6.44
CA LYS A 79 7.50 -19.10 -5.80
C LYS A 79 7.37 -19.12 -4.28
N ALA A 80 6.56 -18.23 -3.69
CA ALA A 80 6.31 -18.23 -2.24
C ALA A 80 5.44 -19.43 -1.82
N ASP A 81 4.42 -19.78 -2.60
CA ASP A 81 3.58 -20.96 -2.37
C ASP A 81 4.39 -22.26 -2.46
N LEU A 82 5.21 -22.43 -3.50
CA LEU A 82 6.04 -23.61 -3.69
C LEU A 82 7.08 -23.83 -2.57
N ARG A 83 7.49 -22.75 -1.88
CA ARG A 83 8.41 -22.83 -0.72
C ARG A 83 7.74 -23.33 0.55
N LYS A 84 6.40 -23.37 0.61
CA LYS A 84 5.67 -23.94 1.74
C LYS A 84 5.78 -25.45 1.73
N HIS A 85 5.61 -26.04 2.90
CA HIS A 85 5.41 -27.48 3.05
C HIS A 85 4.19 -27.92 2.22
N GLU A 86 4.25 -29.10 1.60
CA GLU A 86 3.29 -29.55 0.56
C GLU A 86 1.84 -29.49 1.02
N ALA A 87 1.57 -29.89 2.27
CA ALA A 87 0.24 -29.83 2.89
C ALA A 87 -0.34 -28.41 3.06
N PHE A 88 0.47 -27.36 2.87
CA PHE A 88 0.08 -25.95 3.03
C PHE A 88 0.23 -25.15 1.72
N ARG A 89 0.46 -25.83 0.59
CA ARG A 89 0.48 -25.22 -0.75
C ARG A 89 -0.94 -24.96 -1.27
N GLY A 90 -1.05 -24.21 -2.37
CA GLY A 90 -2.32 -23.91 -3.04
C GLY A 90 -2.77 -22.46 -2.91
N GLY A 91 -1.95 -21.58 -2.31
CA GLY A 91 -2.30 -20.18 -2.20
C GLY A 91 -1.23 -19.33 -1.51
N PHE A 92 -1.44 -18.04 -1.42
CA PHE A 92 -0.58 -17.12 -0.71
C PHE A 92 -1.42 -16.13 0.12
N GLU A 93 -0.89 -15.67 1.26
CA GLU A 93 -1.60 -14.73 2.15
C GLU A 93 -0.76 -13.46 2.31
N PRO A 94 -0.85 -12.47 1.39
CA PRO A 94 -0.30 -11.16 1.65
C PRO A 94 -1.08 -10.46 2.78
N ILE A 95 -0.36 -9.66 3.54
CA ILE A 95 -0.90 -8.85 4.64
C ILE A 95 -0.33 -7.44 4.46
N PRO A 96 -1.00 -6.57 3.68
CA PRO A 96 -0.57 -5.18 3.59
C PRO A 96 -0.79 -4.47 4.91
N ASP A 97 0.12 -3.56 5.24
CA ASP A 97 0.02 -2.77 6.47
C ASP A 97 -1.28 -1.98 6.55
N LEU A 98 -1.67 -1.30 5.47
CA LEU A 98 -2.98 -0.66 5.33
C LEU A 98 -3.63 -0.98 3.98
N VAL A 99 -4.97 -1.03 3.98
CA VAL A 99 -5.76 -1.25 2.76
C VAL A 99 -6.96 -0.32 2.75
N LEU A 100 -7.16 0.37 1.62
CA LEU A 100 -8.37 1.14 1.33
C LEU A 100 -9.27 0.28 0.43
N PHE A 101 -10.54 0.16 0.81
CA PHE A 101 -11.56 -0.64 0.12
C PHE A 101 -12.69 0.23 -0.43
N SER A 102 -13.41 -0.26 -1.44
CA SER A 102 -14.73 0.28 -1.79
C SER A 102 -15.78 -0.06 -0.74
N ARG A 103 -16.95 0.58 -0.80
CA ARG A 103 -18.05 0.32 0.16
C ARG A 103 -18.55 -1.12 0.12
N GLN A 104 -18.35 -1.80 -1.01
CA GLN A 104 -18.76 -3.19 -1.22
C GLN A 104 -18.12 -4.17 -0.24
N VAL A 105 -16.99 -3.82 0.40
CA VAL A 105 -16.38 -4.68 1.42
C VAL A 105 -17.25 -4.83 2.67
N GLY A 106 -18.19 -3.91 2.91
CA GLY A 106 -19.18 -4.02 4.00
C GLY A 106 -18.58 -4.12 5.40
N ALA A 107 -17.38 -3.58 5.63
CA ALA A 107 -16.60 -3.74 6.86
C ALA A 107 -16.30 -5.20 7.25
N ASP A 108 -16.40 -6.17 6.33
CA ASP A 108 -16.09 -7.57 6.59
C ASP A 108 -14.82 -8.01 5.89
N TRP A 109 -13.70 -7.90 6.61
CA TRP A 109 -12.37 -8.27 6.10
C TRP A 109 -11.89 -9.62 6.60
N ARG A 110 -12.79 -10.46 7.12
CA ARG A 110 -12.43 -11.79 7.64
C ARG A 110 -11.98 -12.70 6.50
N ARG A 111 -11.08 -13.65 6.79
CA ARG A 111 -10.54 -14.64 5.82
C ARG A 111 -11.59 -15.39 4.98
N ARG A 112 -12.79 -15.59 5.52
CA ARG A 112 -13.88 -16.28 4.79
C ARG A 112 -14.46 -15.46 3.63
N SER A 113 -14.18 -14.16 3.59
CA SER A 113 -14.65 -13.22 2.55
C SER A 113 -13.54 -12.86 1.55
N HIS A 114 -12.50 -13.69 1.44
CA HIS A 114 -11.25 -13.38 0.71
C HIS A 114 -11.44 -12.86 -0.72
N ASP A 115 -12.33 -13.45 -1.53
CA ASP A 115 -12.58 -12.96 -2.89
C ASP A 115 -13.15 -11.54 -2.89
N SER A 116 -14.12 -11.27 -2.01
CA SER A 116 -14.70 -9.94 -1.85
C SER A 116 -13.66 -8.96 -1.33
N THR A 117 -12.88 -9.33 -0.32
CA THR A 117 -11.84 -8.48 0.23
C THR A 117 -10.82 -8.10 -0.84
N LEU A 118 -10.38 -9.06 -1.67
CA LEU A 118 -9.40 -8.84 -2.74
C LEU A 118 -9.94 -7.95 -3.87
N LEU A 119 -11.17 -8.20 -4.34
CA LEU A 119 -11.78 -7.46 -5.47
C LEU A 119 -12.24 -6.04 -5.11
N THR A 120 -12.47 -5.78 -3.82
CA THR A 120 -12.88 -4.47 -3.32
C THR A 120 -11.70 -3.59 -2.91
N MET A 121 -10.47 -4.09 -2.96
CA MET A 121 -9.27 -3.29 -2.74
C MET A 121 -9.21 -2.13 -3.75
N ARG A 122 -8.77 -0.97 -3.28
CA ARG A 122 -8.54 0.23 -4.10
C ARG A 122 -7.13 0.77 -3.94
N ALA A 123 -6.55 0.63 -2.76
CA ALA A 123 -5.11 0.79 -2.54
C ALA A 123 -4.61 -0.18 -1.48
N ALA A 124 -3.35 -0.61 -1.61
CA ALA A 124 -2.62 -1.29 -0.55
C ALA A 124 -1.35 -0.51 -0.26
N ILE A 125 -1.08 -0.29 1.02
CA ILE A 125 0.04 0.52 1.51
C ILE A 125 0.94 -0.40 2.33
N GLU A 126 2.23 -0.44 1.98
CA GLU A 126 3.28 -0.95 2.88
C GLU A 126 4.07 0.23 3.44
N VAL A 127 4.41 0.13 4.73
CA VAL A 127 5.12 1.16 5.49
C VAL A 127 6.46 0.60 5.95
N LYS A 128 7.53 1.37 5.77
CA LYS A 128 8.85 1.08 6.36
C LYS A 128 9.34 2.27 7.16
N ALA A 129 9.98 1.99 8.29
CA ALA A 129 10.41 3.02 9.24
C ALA A 129 11.87 2.86 9.66
N SER A 130 12.60 3.98 9.78
CA SER A 130 13.96 3.99 10.32
C SER A 130 13.93 3.91 11.85
N GLU A 131 13.73 2.70 12.37
CA GLU A 131 13.52 2.43 13.80
C GLU A 131 14.71 1.76 14.51
N ARG A 132 15.68 1.22 13.75
CA ARG A 132 16.75 0.38 14.30
C ARG A 132 17.92 1.21 14.78
N LYS A 133 18.30 1.03 16.05
CA LYS A 133 19.50 1.67 16.62
C LYS A 133 20.76 1.24 15.87
N GLY A 134 21.54 2.22 15.41
CA GLY A 134 22.83 2.03 14.75
C GLY A 134 22.76 1.46 13.34
N LEU A 135 21.57 1.28 12.76
CA LEU A 135 21.37 0.69 11.44
C LEU A 135 20.40 1.53 10.62
N CYS A 136 20.71 1.71 9.34
CA CYS A 136 19.78 2.31 8.40
C CYS A 136 18.82 1.27 7.82
N LEU A 137 17.66 1.74 7.35
CA LEU A 137 16.77 0.94 6.52
C LEU A 137 17.51 0.44 5.26
N GLY A 138 17.51 -0.87 5.08
CA GLY A 138 18.14 -1.51 3.92
C GLY A 138 17.26 -1.38 2.67
N SER A 139 17.86 -1.07 1.52
CA SER A 139 17.14 -1.05 0.25
C SER A 139 16.56 -2.41 -0.13
N GLY A 140 17.17 -3.51 0.32
CA GLY A 140 16.70 -4.87 0.01
C GLY A 140 15.32 -5.18 0.58
N GLU A 141 15.03 -4.78 1.83
CA GLU A 141 13.71 -4.96 2.45
C GLU A 141 12.65 -4.14 1.70
N ILE A 142 12.94 -2.88 1.42
CA ILE A 142 12.02 -1.97 0.70
C ILE A 142 11.76 -2.46 -0.73
N ILE A 143 12.78 -2.91 -1.46
CA ILE A 143 12.62 -3.45 -2.82
C ILE A 143 11.75 -4.70 -2.80
N ALA A 144 11.94 -5.59 -1.81
CA ALA A 144 11.10 -6.77 -1.66
C ALA A 144 9.63 -6.38 -1.40
N ASP A 145 9.37 -5.33 -0.62
CA ASP A 145 8.01 -4.83 -0.39
C ASP A 145 7.37 -4.22 -1.63
N ILE A 146 8.14 -3.43 -2.40
CA ILE A 146 7.71 -2.92 -3.71
C ILE A 146 7.32 -4.08 -4.65
N GLU A 147 8.13 -5.13 -4.70
CA GLU A 147 7.86 -6.32 -5.53
C GLU A 147 6.63 -7.09 -5.05
N LYS A 148 6.44 -7.24 -3.73
CA LYS A 148 5.21 -7.84 -3.16
C LYS A 148 3.97 -7.03 -3.52
N LEU A 149 4.03 -5.71 -3.41
CA LEU A 149 2.93 -4.80 -3.74
C LEU A 149 2.55 -4.90 -5.22
N ALA A 150 3.56 -4.93 -6.11
CA ALA A 150 3.35 -5.11 -7.54
C ALA A 150 2.70 -6.47 -7.84
N ALA A 151 3.22 -7.55 -7.25
CA ALA A 151 2.64 -8.89 -7.39
C ALA A 151 1.19 -8.93 -6.88
N HIS A 152 0.88 -8.27 -5.77
CA HIS A 152 -0.49 -8.19 -5.23
C HIS A 152 -1.45 -7.47 -6.19
N ARG A 153 -1.03 -6.36 -6.80
CA ARG A 153 -1.82 -5.68 -7.85
C ARG A 153 -2.07 -6.62 -9.04
N ASP A 154 -1.08 -7.40 -9.45
CA ASP A 154 -1.22 -8.32 -10.58
C ASP A 154 -2.24 -9.43 -10.25
N GLU A 155 -2.26 -9.94 -9.01
CA GLU A 155 -3.28 -10.89 -8.53
C GLU A 155 -4.69 -10.30 -8.55
N VAL A 156 -4.85 -9.05 -8.10
CA VAL A 156 -6.13 -8.34 -8.13
C VAL A 156 -6.60 -8.13 -9.57
N SER A 157 -5.69 -7.67 -10.44
CA SER A 157 -5.96 -7.43 -11.86
C SER A 157 -6.39 -8.70 -12.60
N ALA A 158 -5.70 -9.81 -12.35
CA ALA A 158 -6.01 -11.11 -12.96
C ALA A 158 -7.41 -11.63 -12.58
N ARG A 159 -8.00 -11.12 -11.51
CA ARG A 159 -9.35 -11.47 -11.05
C ARG A 159 -10.41 -10.42 -11.44
N GLY A 160 -10.03 -9.41 -12.22
CA GLY A 160 -10.93 -8.36 -12.69
C GLY A 160 -11.10 -7.19 -11.70
N GLY A 161 -10.28 -7.13 -10.64
CA GLY A 161 -10.20 -5.98 -9.76
C GLY A 161 -9.20 -4.93 -10.25
N ALA A 162 -9.12 -3.81 -9.54
CA ALA A 162 -8.11 -2.78 -9.76
C ALA A 162 -7.69 -2.18 -8.41
N MET A 163 -6.39 -2.06 -8.19
CA MET A 163 -5.83 -1.44 -6.98
C MET A 163 -4.56 -0.66 -7.29
N ILE A 164 -4.25 0.34 -6.47
CA ILE A 164 -2.99 1.07 -6.54
C ILE A 164 -2.06 0.61 -5.41
N PRO A 165 -0.88 0.05 -5.74
CA PRO A 165 0.15 -0.27 -4.75
C PRO A 165 0.90 1.00 -4.31
N VAL A 166 1.11 1.14 -3.00
CA VAL A 166 1.76 2.32 -2.39
C VAL A 166 2.84 1.87 -1.41
N MET A 167 4.05 2.39 -1.58
CA MET A 167 5.15 2.25 -0.65
C MET A 167 5.37 3.57 0.08
N MET A 168 5.27 3.56 1.41
CA MET A 168 5.56 4.71 2.27
C MET A 168 6.81 4.44 3.11
N VAL A 169 7.81 5.31 3.00
CA VAL A 169 9.01 5.25 3.84
C VAL A 169 9.05 6.44 4.78
N ILE A 170 9.02 6.15 6.08
CA ILE A 170 9.07 7.10 7.19
C ILE A 170 10.48 7.05 7.81
N ASP A 171 11.39 7.81 7.22
CA ASP A 171 12.81 7.86 7.55
C ASP A 171 13.13 9.04 8.48
N THR A 172 12.49 9.06 9.66
CA THR A 172 12.52 10.17 10.63
C THR A 172 13.61 10.02 11.70
N ALA A 173 14.56 9.10 11.52
CA ALA A 173 15.64 8.87 12.48
C ALA A 173 16.40 10.19 12.76
N PRO A 174 16.68 10.54 14.03
CA PRO A 174 17.32 11.82 14.36
C PRO A 174 18.80 11.83 13.95
N ILE A 175 19.44 10.67 13.90
CA ILE A 175 20.86 10.51 13.56
C ILE A 175 21.00 10.28 12.05
N ASP A 176 21.75 11.14 11.37
CA ASP A 176 21.92 11.07 9.90
C ASP A 176 22.45 9.73 9.41
N SER A 177 23.35 9.09 10.15
CA SER A 177 23.90 7.78 9.77
C SER A 177 22.90 6.63 9.87
N GLU A 178 21.79 6.81 10.59
CA GLU A 178 20.69 5.86 10.70
C GLU A 178 19.60 6.11 9.64
N ARG A 179 19.70 7.23 8.90
CA ARG A 179 18.79 7.54 7.80
C ARG A 179 19.17 6.77 6.54
N MET A 180 18.22 6.65 5.61
CA MET A 180 18.49 6.07 4.31
C MET A 180 19.49 6.92 3.52
N ARG A 181 20.46 6.26 2.89
CA ARG A 181 21.40 6.92 1.99
C ARG A 181 20.69 7.38 0.72
N HIS A 182 21.10 8.52 0.17
CA HIS A 182 20.53 9.06 -1.08
C HIS A 182 20.55 8.04 -2.24
N THR A 183 21.62 7.26 -2.38
CA THR A 183 21.71 6.20 -3.40
C THR A 183 20.69 5.09 -3.21
N ALA A 184 20.40 4.71 -1.96
CA ALA A 184 19.37 3.72 -1.63
C ALA A 184 17.96 4.26 -1.92
N ILE A 185 17.69 5.51 -1.54
CA ILE A 185 16.41 6.19 -1.84
C ILE A 185 16.19 6.23 -3.35
N LYS A 186 17.20 6.66 -4.11
CA LYS A 186 17.13 6.71 -5.58
C LYS A 186 16.82 5.34 -6.18
N GLY A 187 17.53 4.30 -5.77
CA GLY A 187 17.31 2.93 -6.27
C GLY A 187 15.92 2.39 -5.94
N CYS A 188 15.43 2.60 -4.71
CA CYS A 188 14.08 2.17 -4.34
C CYS A 188 13.01 2.92 -5.15
N ARG A 189 13.16 4.24 -5.33
CA ARG A 189 12.25 5.06 -6.12
C ARG A 189 12.24 4.66 -7.60
N GLU A 190 13.41 4.39 -8.18
CA GLU A 190 13.52 3.89 -9.55
C GLU A 190 12.80 2.55 -9.70
N ARG A 191 13.01 1.63 -8.76
CA ARG A 191 12.34 0.33 -8.74
C ARG A 191 10.82 0.45 -8.58
N ALA A 192 10.36 1.32 -7.68
CA ALA A 192 8.94 1.61 -7.50
C ALA A 192 8.31 2.13 -8.79
N ARG A 193 8.98 3.08 -9.48
CA ARG A 193 8.55 3.60 -10.77
C ARG A 193 8.49 2.52 -11.85
N GLU A 194 9.53 1.68 -11.98
CA GLU A 194 9.55 0.56 -12.94
C GLU A 194 8.37 -0.39 -12.76
N LEU A 195 8.00 -0.66 -11.52
CA LEU A 195 6.93 -1.60 -11.18
C LEU A 195 5.56 -0.94 -11.02
N GLY A 196 5.43 0.38 -11.26
CA GLY A 196 4.18 1.11 -11.09
C GLY A 196 3.66 1.10 -9.65
N VAL A 197 4.56 1.17 -8.67
CA VAL A 197 4.26 1.35 -7.24
C VAL A 197 4.45 2.82 -6.88
N VAL A 198 3.44 3.42 -6.25
CA VAL A 198 3.51 4.81 -5.83
C VAL A 198 4.47 4.94 -4.66
N TRP A 199 5.39 5.89 -4.74
CA TRP A 199 6.44 6.10 -3.75
C TRP A 199 6.20 7.38 -2.95
N PHE A 200 6.13 7.25 -1.63
CA PHE A 200 6.17 8.36 -0.68
C PHE A 200 7.39 8.21 0.21
N TYR A 201 8.10 9.31 0.43
CA TYR A 201 9.26 9.35 1.32
C TYR A 201 9.23 10.59 2.20
N LEU A 202 9.44 10.37 3.50
CA LEU A 202 9.50 11.38 4.52
C LEU A 202 10.82 11.25 5.30
N SER A 203 11.55 12.35 5.45
CA SER A 203 12.63 12.49 6.43
C SER A 203 12.47 13.80 7.22
N PRO A 204 13.30 14.06 8.26
CA PRO A 204 13.18 15.29 9.05
C PRO A 204 13.31 16.55 8.19
N ASP A 205 14.19 16.51 7.20
CA ASP A 205 14.59 17.69 6.41
C ASP A 205 14.14 17.64 4.95
N VAL A 206 13.63 16.49 4.49
CA VAL A 206 13.19 16.27 3.11
C VAL A 206 11.79 15.67 3.09
N GLU A 207 10.98 16.14 2.17
CA GLU A 207 9.69 15.53 1.83
C GLU A 207 9.65 15.25 0.33
N GLN A 208 9.28 14.03 -0.05
CA GLN A 208 9.01 13.67 -1.44
C GLN A 208 7.63 13.03 -1.55
N SER A 209 6.68 13.79 -2.08
CA SER A 209 5.40 13.28 -2.56
C SER A 209 5.52 12.84 -4.03
N PRO A 210 4.75 11.83 -4.48
CA PRO A 210 4.69 11.51 -5.89
C PRO A 210 4.13 12.70 -6.69
N THR A 211 4.76 13.06 -7.80
CA THR A 211 4.12 13.90 -8.82
C THR A 211 3.00 13.09 -9.48
N ILE A 212 1.80 13.67 -9.53
CA ILE A 212 0.55 13.03 -10.01
C ILE A 212 0.70 12.44 -11.43
N GLU A 213 1.65 12.94 -12.23
CA GLU A 213 1.98 12.41 -13.56
C GLU A 213 2.33 10.90 -13.58
N ASN A 214 2.88 10.35 -12.48
CA ASN A 214 3.20 8.92 -12.39
C ASN A 214 1.98 8.04 -12.06
N ALA A 215 0.92 8.57 -11.44
CA ALA A 215 -0.26 7.79 -11.07
C ALA A 215 -1.20 7.54 -12.27
N ALA A 216 -1.27 8.49 -13.20
CA ALA A 216 -2.10 8.37 -14.41
C ALA A 216 -1.51 7.41 -15.46
N ALA A 217 -0.19 7.23 -15.48
CA ALA A 217 0.48 6.30 -16.40
C ALA A 217 0.19 4.81 -16.08
N SER A 218 -0.15 4.48 -14.82
CA SER A 218 -0.51 3.11 -14.43
C SER A 218 -1.95 2.72 -14.77
N SER A 219 -2.82 3.68 -15.12
CA SER A 219 -4.24 3.45 -15.45
C SER A 219 -4.55 3.15 -16.93
N ILE A 220 -3.56 3.09 -17.83
CA ILE A 220 -3.81 3.04 -19.29
C ILE A 220 -3.63 1.65 -19.93
N ILE A 221 -3.14 0.62 -19.23
CA ILE A 221 -2.99 -0.72 -19.83
C ILE A 221 -3.92 -1.73 -19.18
N VAL A 222 -5.21 -1.66 -19.50
CA VAL A 222 -6.07 -2.84 -19.48
C VAL A 222 -5.98 -3.46 -20.88
N PRO A 223 -5.38 -4.66 -21.06
CA PRO A 223 -5.50 -5.35 -22.33
C PRO A 223 -6.98 -5.66 -22.53
N ALA A 224 -7.59 -5.12 -23.59
CA ALA A 224 -8.95 -5.46 -23.97
C ALA A 224 -9.09 -7.00 -23.98
N ALA A 225 -9.98 -7.52 -23.13
CA ALA A 225 -10.29 -8.93 -23.08
C ALA A 225 -10.65 -9.40 -24.50
N ARG A 226 -9.79 -10.22 -25.11
CA ARG A 226 -10.09 -10.87 -26.38
C ARG A 226 -11.32 -11.74 -26.16
N HIS A 227 -12.47 -11.22 -26.54
CA HIS A 227 -13.67 -12.02 -26.70
C HIS A 227 -13.35 -13.07 -27.76
N GLY A 228 -13.23 -14.32 -27.31
CA GLY A 228 -13.19 -15.46 -28.19
C GLY A 228 -14.44 -15.43 -29.05
N ARG A 229 -14.26 -15.26 -30.37
CA ARG A 229 -15.30 -15.64 -31.31
C ARG A 229 -15.39 -17.16 -31.26
N GLY A 230 -16.45 -17.65 -30.61
CA GLY A 230 -17.03 -18.93 -30.97
C GLY A 230 -17.78 -18.75 -32.29
N GLY A 231 -17.58 -19.68 -33.22
CA GLY A 231 -18.16 -19.68 -34.56
C GLY A 231 -17.13 -20.15 -35.58
#